data_AF-A0AAD6WQP2-F1
#
_entry.id   AF-A0AAD6WQP2-F1
#
_cell.length_a   1.000
_cell.length_b   1.000
_cell.length_c   1.000
_cell.angle_alpha   90.00
_cell.angle_beta   90.00
_cell.angle_gamma   90.00
#
_symmetry.space_group_name_H-M   'P 1'
#
loop_
_entity.id
_entity.type
_entity.pdbx_description
1 polymer ?
#
loop_
_entity_poly.entity_id
_entity_poly.type
_entity_poly.pdbx_seq_one_letter_code
_entity_poly.pdbx_strand_id
1 'polypeptide(L)'
;MGANWPEDWARLVNEYIDFEAAAGYPDEGPRMGGDGRPSEVGEFLTGGQKWHSPPKIRKLGKLGDKGSYTDNWWMWWQSLQPAEREVVEETGMMTMPMEMAWGKLTKMSGRNGFLQVMASLFWWGLEEFRDGHKDKSGWAAAVGDVEGILYGVLRSGEVQ
;
A
#
# COMPACT_ATOMS: atom_id res chain seq x y z
N MET A 1 0.21 -12.10 20.66
CA MET A 1 -1.18 -12.07 20.17
C MET A 1 -1.12 -12.05 18.65
N GLY A 2 -1.57 -13.12 17.99
CA GLY A 2 -1.70 -13.13 16.53
C GLY A 2 -3.06 -12.52 16.19
N ALA A 3 -3.07 -11.36 15.53
CA ALA A 3 -4.30 -10.86 14.94
C ALA A 3 -4.79 -11.90 13.92
N ASN A 4 -6.10 -12.20 13.92
CA ASN A 4 -6.69 -13.03 12.89
C ASN A 4 -6.81 -12.18 11.62
N TRP A 5 -5.79 -12.23 10.77
CA TRP A 5 -5.72 -11.44 9.55
C TRP A 5 -6.75 -11.94 8.52
N PRO A 6 -7.44 -11.04 7.80
CA PRO A 6 -8.34 -11.43 6.72
C PRO A 6 -7.61 -12.14 5.58
N GLU A 7 -8.33 -12.99 4.86
CA GLU A 7 -7.78 -13.72 3.69
C GLU A 7 -7.25 -12.78 2.61
N ASP A 8 -7.88 -11.61 2.43
CA ASP A 8 -7.46 -10.60 1.44
C ASP A 8 -6.03 -10.11 1.71
N TRP A 9 -5.62 -10.00 2.98
CA TRP A 9 -4.25 -9.67 3.33
C TRP A 9 -3.27 -10.77 2.92
N ALA A 10 -3.63 -12.04 3.16
CA ALA A 10 -2.79 -13.16 2.78
C ALA A 10 -2.60 -13.23 1.25
N ARG A 11 -3.66 -12.96 0.46
CA ARG A 11 -3.56 -12.89 -1.00
C ARG A 11 -2.66 -11.75 -1.46
N LEU A 12 -2.85 -10.55 -0.90
CA LEU A 12 -1.97 -9.41 -1.20
C LEU A 12 -0.50 -9.73 -0.88
N VAL A 13 -0.22 -10.37 0.26
CA VAL A 13 1.16 -10.79 0.61
C VAL A 13 1.72 -11.77 -0.42
N ASN A 14 0.93 -12.72 -0.92
CA ASN A 14 1.38 -13.64 -1.96
C ASN A 14 1.67 -12.92 -3.28
N GLU A 15 0.79 -12.04 -3.74
CA GLU A 15 1.03 -11.25 -4.97
C GLU A 15 2.26 -10.33 -4.82
N TYR A 16 2.52 -9.79 -3.62
CA TYR A 16 3.75 -9.05 -3.34
C TYR A 16 5.00 -9.93 -3.42
N ILE A 17 4.97 -11.13 -2.84
CA ILE A 17 6.08 -12.08 -2.89
C ILE A 17 6.37 -12.48 -4.34
N ASP A 18 5.33 -12.78 -5.13
CA ASP A 18 5.47 -13.14 -6.54
C ASP A 18 6.04 -11.96 -7.35
N PHE A 19 5.64 -10.72 -7.04
CA PHE A 19 6.20 -9.51 -7.66
C PHE A 19 7.70 -9.35 -7.37
N GLU A 20 8.11 -9.48 -6.10
CA GLU A 20 9.53 -9.43 -5.73
C GLU A 20 10.31 -10.60 -6.34
N ALA A 21 9.71 -11.79 -6.44
CA ALA A 21 10.31 -12.95 -7.07
C ALA A 21 10.55 -12.72 -8.57
N ALA A 22 9.57 -12.14 -9.28
CA ALA A 22 9.69 -11.79 -10.69
C ALA A 22 10.77 -10.73 -10.93
N ALA A 23 11.00 -9.82 -9.97
CA ALA A 23 12.09 -8.86 -10.00
C ALA A 23 13.45 -9.43 -9.52
N GLY A 24 13.49 -10.69 -9.05
CA GLY A 24 14.72 -11.34 -8.57
C GLY A 24 15.15 -10.95 -7.16
N TYR A 25 14.24 -10.48 -6.30
CA TYR A 25 14.47 -10.06 -4.92
C TYR A 25 15.62 -9.04 -4.75
N PRO A 26 15.55 -7.88 -5.40
CA PRO A 26 16.59 -6.88 -5.26
C PRO A 26 16.60 -6.28 -3.85
N ASP A 27 17.79 -6.07 -3.27
CA ASP A 27 17.91 -5.41 -1.96
C ASP A 27 17.37 -3.97 -2.01
N GLU A 28 17.69 -3.26 -3.10
CA GLU A 28 17.28 -1.89 -3.35
C GLU A 28 16.54 -1.76 -4.66
N GLY A 29 15.60 -0.83 -4.70
CA GLY A 29 14.96 -0.38 -5.93
C GLY A 29 14.80 1.14 -5.96
N PRO A 30 14.18 1.67 -7.03
CA PRO A 30 13.75 3.04 -7.12
C PRO A 30 12.96 3.47 -5.88
N ARG A 31 13.11 4.75 -5.51
CA ARG A 31 12.35 5.32 -4.40
C ARG A 31 10.96 5.68 -4.86
N MET A 32 9.96 5.26 -4.11
CA MET A 32 8.60 5.80 -4.22
C MET A 32 8.58 7.32 -3.96
N GLY A 33 7.65 8.00 -4.63
CA GLY A 33 7.36 9.41 -4.39
C GLY A 33 6.97 9.66 -2.94
N GLY A 34 7.37 10.83 -2.41
CA GLY A 34 7.08 11.23 -1.03
C GLY A 34 5.86 12.13 -0.89
N ASP A 35 5.23 12.54 -1.99
CA ASP A 35 4.17 13.55 -1.99
C ASP A 35 2.90 12.98 -1.34
N GLY A 36 2.41 13.69 -0.31
CA GLY A 36 1.25 13.27 0.47
C GLY A 36 1.51 12.12 1.45
N ARG A 37 2.74 11.58 1.52
CA ARG A 37 3.08 10.40 2.32
C ARG A 37 2.74 10.57 3.81
N PRO A 38 2.08 9.59 4.45
CA PRO A 38 1.85 9.60 5.89
C PRO A 38 3.15 9.77 6.67
N SER A 39 3.10 10.57 7.75
CA SER A 39 4.26 10.85 8.60
C SER A 39 4.92 9.59 9.14
N GLU A 40 4.13 8.58 9.44
CA GLU A 40 4.51 7.27 9.96
C GLU A 40 5.41 6.52 8.97
N VAL A 41 5.14 6.58 7.66
CA VAL A 41 6.02 6.00 6.64
C VAL A 41 7.34 6.78 6.61
N GLY A 42 7.31 8.11 6.75
CA GLY A 42 8.51 8.94 6.89
C GLY A 42 9.36 8.58 8.12
N GLU A 43 8.72 8.41 9.28
CA GLU A 43 9.36 7.99 10.53
C GLU A 43 10.02 6.59 10.36
N PHE A 44 9.33 5.66 9.71
CA PHE A 44 9.87 4.31 9.44
C PHE A 44 11.12 4.33 8.57
N LEU A 45 11.11 5.12 7.49
CA LEU A 45 12.26 5.23 6.58
C LEU A 45 13.46 5.90 7.26
N THR A 46 13.23 6.98 8.00
CA THR A 46 14.31 7.68 8.72
C THR A 46 14.84 6.87 9.90
N GLY A 47 14.00 6.03 10.52
CA GLY A 47 14.35 5.11 11.59
C GLY A 47 15.13 3.87 11.16
N GLY A 48 15.48 3.74 9.87
CA GLY A 48 16.21 2.58 9.33
C GLY A 48 15.35 1.34 9.11
N GLN A 49 14.04 1.53 8.88
CA GLN A 49 13.10 0.46 8.54
C GLN A 49 13.03 -0.67 9.60
N LYS A 50 12.98 -0.30 10.88
CA LYS A 50 12.93 -1.25 12.01
C LYS A 50 11.57 -1.94 12.11
N TRP A 51 11.42 -3.08 11.45
CA TRP A 51 10.19 -3.87 11.39
C TRP A 51 9.62 -4.31 12.74
N HIS A 52 10.48 -4.54 13.72
CA HIS A 52 10.08 -4.93 15.08
C HIS A 52 9.54 -3.76 15.92
N SER A 53 9.53 -2.54 15.37
CA SER A 53 9.08 -1.32 16.04
C SER A 53 8.26 -0.46 15.09
N PRO A 54 7.05 -0.91 14.70
CA PRO A 54 6.20 -0.15 13.79
C PRO A 54 5.87 1.23 14.38
N PRO A 55 5.77 2.27 13.53
CA PRO A 55 5.33 3.59 13.97
C PRO A 55 3.89 3.53 14.50
N LYS A 56 3.60 4.34 15.51
CA LYS A 56 2.26 4.43 16.08
C LYS A 56 1.40 5.36 15.23
N ILE A 57 0.33 4.84 14.64
CA ILE A 57 -0.67 5.66 13.95
C ILE A 57 -1.43 6.49 15.00
N ARG A 58 -1.28 7.81 14.93
CA ARG A 58 -1.81 8.72 15.96
C ARG A 58 -3.31 9.00 15.79
N LYS A 59 -3.76 9.10 14.53
CA LYS A 59 -5.14 9.41 14.16
C LYS A 59 -5.51 8.57 12.94
N LEU A 60 -6.22 7.47 13.14
CA LEU A 60 -6.58 6.60 12.03
C LEU A 60 -7.59 7.27 11.08
N GLY A 61 -8.75 7.69 11.60
CA GLY A 61 -9.79 8.43 10.88
C GLY A 61 -10.35 7.70 9.65
N LYS A 62 -11.29 8.33 8.96
CA LYS A 62 -11.88 7.84 7.70
C LYS A 62 -11.34 8.61 6.51
N LEU A 63 -11.61 8.10 5.31
CA LEU A 63 -11.35 8.84 4.08
C LEU A 63 -12.13 10.17 4.10
N GLY A 64 -11.47 11.28 3.76
CA GLY A 64 -12.03 12.63 3.87
C GLY A 64 -11.82 13.30 5.23
N ASP A 65 -11.42 12.57 6.28
CA ASP A 65 -11.02 13.17 7.55
C ASP A 65 -9.63 13.77 7.40
N LYS A 66 -9.56 15.03 6.96
CA LYS A 66 -8.29 15.71 6.67
C LYS A 66 -7.24 15.51 7.78
N GLY A 67 -6.04 15.09 7.37
CA GLY A 67 -4.90 14.84 8.25
C GLY A 67 -5.04 13.57 9.10
N SER A 68 -6.02 12.73 8.84
CA SER A 68 -6.03 11.35 9.34
C SER A 68 -5.05 10.50 8.54
N TYR A 69 -4.65 9.37 9.11
CA TYR A 69 -3.79 8.40 8.45
C TYR A 69 -4.46 7.86 7.19
N THR A 70 -5.75 7.49 7.27
CA THR A 70 -6.52 7.00 6.12
C THR A 70 -6.50 7.98 4.96
N ASP A 71 -6.78 9.26 5.21
CA ASP A 71 -6.83 10.31 4.18
C ASP A 71 -5.44 10.56 3.55
N ASN A 72 -4.41 10.69 4.39
CA ASN A 72 -3.04 10.86 3.91
C ASN A 72 -2.53 9.64 3.14
N TRP A 73 -2.90 8.43 3.57
CA TRP A 73 -2.50 7.19 2.90
C TRP A 73 -3.09 7.12 1.50
N TRP A 74 -4.38 7.39 1.32
CA TRP A 74 -5.01 7.41 0.01
C TRP A 74 -4.43 8.51 -0.89
N MET A 75 -4.19 9.70 -0.35
CA MET A 75 -3.57 10.80 -1.10
C MET A 75 -2.16 10.42 -1.61
N TRP A 76 -1.36 9.78 -0.75
CA TRP A 76 -0.05 9.26 -1.14
C TRP A 76 -0.16 8.13 -2.16
N TRP A 77 -1.04 7.17 -1.91
CA TRP A 77 -1.20 6.01 -2.78
C TRP A 77 -1.63 6.42 -4.18
N GLN A 78 -2.58 7.36 -4.29
CA GLN A 78 -3.02 7.97 -5.54
C GLN A 78 -1.89 8.72 -6.27
N SER A 79 -1.00 9.41 -5.54
CA SER A 79 0.14 10.13 -6.15
C SER A 79 1.19 9.21 -6.76
N LEU A 80 1.22 7.93 -6.38
CA LEU A 80 2.10 6.90 -6.93
C LEU A 80 1.54 6.23 -8.20
N GLN A 81 0.25 6.41 -8.49
CA GLN A 81 -0.43 5.71 -9.57
C GLN A 81 -0.12 6.28 -10.95
N PRO A 82 -0.24 5.46 -12.02
CA PRO A 82 -0.29 5.96 -13.39
C PRO A 82 -1.43 6.97 -13.56
N ALA A 83 -1.24 7.95 -14.44
CA ALA A 83 -2.20 9.04 -14.67
C ALA A 83 -3.52 8.55 -15.29
N GLU A 84 -3.49 7.35 -15.88
CA GLU A 84 -4.63 6.68 -16.49
C GLU A 84 -5.58 6.07 -15.44
N ARG A 85 -5.20 6.03 -14.16
CA ARG A 85 -6.10 5.68 -13.05
C ARG A 85 -6.82 6.93 -12.57
N GLU A 86 -8.15 6.91 -12.65
CA GLU A 86 -9.01 8.00 -12.18
C GLU A 86 -9.63 7.64 -10.82
N VAL A 87 -9.82 8.64 -9.96
CA VAL A 87 -10.53 8.46 -8.68
C VAL A 87 -12.03 8.42 -8.96
N VAL A 88 -12.68 7.35 -8.53
CA VAL A 88 -14.13 7.22 -8.51
C VAL A 88 -14.67 8.07 -7.35
N GLU A 89 -15.23 9.25 -7.65
CA GLU A 89 -15.63 10.24 -6.64
C GLU A 89 -16.54 9.68 -5.54
N GLU A 90 -17.38 8.69 -5.87
CA GLU A 90 -18.34 8.09 -4.94
C GLU A 90 -17.69 7.20 -3.87
N THR A 91 -16.55 6.59 -4.17
CA THR A 91 -15.90 5.58 -3.31
C THR A 91 -14.48 5.97 -2.89
N GLY A 92 -13.87 6.94 -3.59
CA GLY A 92 -12.45 7.28 -3.47
C GLY A 92 -11.49 6.20 -3.99
N MET A 93 -12.03 5.09 -4.52
CA MET A 93 -11.25 4.02 -5.15
C MET A 93 -10.79 4.45 -6.54
N MET A 94 -9.78 3.77 -7.09
CA MET A 94 -9.25 4.12 -8.40
C MET A 94 -9.66 3.11 -9.48
N THR A 95 -9.91 3.62 -10.69
CA THR A 95 -10.22 2.78 -11.84
C THR A 95 -9.06 1.84 -12.18
N MET A 96 -9.40 0.71 -12.82
CA MET A 96 -8.46 -0.30 -13.30
C MET A 96 -8.74 -0.58 -14.78
N PRO A 97 -8.21 0.26 -15.70
CA PRO A 97 -8.36 0.05 -17.13
C PRO A 97 -7.77 -1.30 -17.56
N MET A 98 -8.40 -1.97 -18.53
CA MET A 98 -8.00 -3.30 -18.99
C MET A 98 -6.63 -3.32 -19.69
N GLU A 99 -6.25 -2.21 -20.32
CA GLU A 99 -4.94 -2.00 -20.94
C GLU A 99 -4.33 -0.73 -20.35
N MET A 100 -3.43 -0.90 -19.38
CA MET A 100 -2.72 0.20 -18.71
C MET A 100 -1.22 -0.06 -18.78
N ALA A 101 -0.45 0.98 -19.13
CA ALA A 101 0.98 0.96 -18.90
C ALA A 101 1.22 1.14 -17.39
N TRP A 102 1.59 0.07 -16.68
CA TRP A 102 1.89 0.12 -15.25
C TRP A 102 3.07 1.05 -14.91
N GLY A 103 3.84 1.43 -15.93
CA GLY A 103 4.74 2.58 -15.89
C GLY A 103 5.86 2.39 -14.88
N LYS A 104 5.93 3.28 -13.89
CA LYS A 104 6.99 3.22 -12.87
C LYS A 104 6.76 2.11 -11.85
N LEU A 105 5.53 1.63 -11.67
CA LEU A 105 5.20 0.63 -10.65
C LEU A 105 5.87 -0.72 -10.92
N THR A 106 6.10 -1.06 -12.20
CA THR A 106 6.78 -2.32 -12.59
C THR A 106 8.21 -2.45 -12.04
N LYS A 107 8.82 -1.32 -11.65
CA LYS A 107 10.19 -1.23 -11.15
C LYS A 107 10.26 -1.04 -9.64
N MET A 108 9.12 -0.96 -8.94
CA MET A 108 9.06 -0.62 -7.51
C MET A 108 9.30 -1.86 -6.61
N SER A 109 10.34 -2.63 -6.91
CA SER A 109 10.80 -3.76 -6.10
C SER A 109 11.83 -3.35 -5.04
N GLY A 110 12.15 -4.26 -4.14
CA GLY A 110 13.12 -4.08 -3.07
C GLY A 110 12.69 -3.12 -1.97
N ARG A 111 13.62 -2.80 -1.06
CA ARG A 111 13.29 -2.12 0.21
C ARG A 111 12.74 -0.70 0.09
N ASN A 112 12.88 -0.08 -1.07
CA ASN A 112 12.41 1.27 -1.36
C ASN A 112 11.10 1.29 -2.17
N GLY A 113 10.63 0.13 -2.63
CA GLY A 113 9.46 -0.03 -3.45
C GLY A 113 8.22 -0.41 -2.64
N PHE A 114 7.46 -1.38 -3.15
CA PHE A 114 6.18 -1.85 -2.58
C PHE A 114 6.27 -2.29 -1.14
N LEU A 115 7.46 -2.66 -0.65
CA LEU A 115 7.69 -2.94 0.75
C LEU A 115 7.22 -1.81 1.68
N GLN A 116 7.34 -0.55 1.27
CA GLN A 116 6.85 0.60 2.05
C GLN A 116 5.31 0.62 2.15
N VAL A 117 4.63 0.31 1.05
CA VAL A 117 3.16 0.22 0.99
C VAL A 117 2.69 -0.95 1.83
N MET A 118 3.32 -2.11 1.69
CA MET A 118 3.03 -3.30 2.51
C MET A 118 3.20 -3.03 4.01
N ALA A 119 4.29 -2.35 4.40
CA ALA A 119 4.51 -1.95 5.79
C ALA A 119 3.38 -1.05 6.31
N SER A 120 3.01 -0.04 5.52
CA SER A 120 1.99 0.94 5.89
C SER A 120 0.59 0.30 6.05
N LEU A 121 0.25 -0.68 5.20
CA LEU A 121 -0.99 -1.45 5.31
C LEU A 121 -0.98 -2.40 6.51
N PHE A 122 0.18 -2.98 6.81
CA PHE A 122 0.34 -3.81 8.00
C PHE A 122 0.11 -3.00 9.29
N TRP A 123 0.69 -1.80 9.42
CA TRP A 123 0.46 -0.95 10.59
C TRP A 123 -0.99 -0.50 10.72
N TRP A 124 -1.61 -0.13 9.59
CA TRP A 124 -3.03 0.21 9.56
C TRP A 124 -3.88 -0.97 10.02
N GLY A 125 -3.63 -2.17 9.49
CA GLY A 125 -4.32 -3.38 9.90
C GLY A 125 -4.15 -3.67 11.40
N LEU A 126 -2.95 -3.50 11.95
CA LEU A 126 -2.73 -3.69 13.40
C LEU A 126 -3.63 -2.78 14.25
N GLU A 127 -3.89 -1.55 13.81
CA GLU A 127 -4.81 -0.64 14.50
C GLU A 127 -6.29 -0.98 14.25
N GLU A 128 -6.67 -1.34 13.02
CA GLU A 128 -8.04 -1.73 12.65
C GLU A 128 -8.51 -3.03 13.30
N PHE A 129 -7.60 -3.99 13.45
CA PHE A 129 -7.88 -5.28 14.09
C PHE A 129 -7.67 -5.25 15.59
N ARG A 130 -7.31 -4.09 16.17
CA ARG A 130 -7.30 -3.91 17.62
C ARG A 130 -8.74 -3.81 18.15
N ASP A 131 -8.98 -4.35 19.34
CA ASP A 131 -10.29 -4.35 19.97
C ASP A 131 -10.91 -2.94 20.00
N GLY A 132 -12.14 -2.81 19.47
CA GLY A 132 -12.94 -1.59 19.51
C GLY A 132 -13.14 -0.85 18.18
N HIS A 133 -12.37 -1.15 17.13
CA HIS A 133 -12.58 -0.59 15.80
C HIS A 133 -13.63 -1.40 15.01
N LYS A 134 -14.67 -0.71 14.52
CA LYS A 134 -15.82 -1.35 13.85
C LYS A 134 -15.82 -1.19 12.33
N ASP A 135 -15.08 -0.22 11.79
CA ASP A 135 -15.13 0.14 10.39
C ASP A 135 -13.81 -0.17 9.69
N LYS A 136 -13.72 -1.38 9.15
CA LYS A 136 -12.53 -1.92 8.48
C LYS A 136 -12.56 -1.68 6.97
N SER A 137 -13.55 -0.92 6.48
CA SER A 137 -13.82 -0.76 5.05
C SER A 137 -12.68 -0.03 4.33
N GLY A 138 -12.10 0.99 4.96
CA GLY A 138 -10.99 1.77 4.38
C GLY A 138 -9.73 0.93 4.18
N TRP A 139 -9.36 0.13 5.17
CA TRP A 139 -8.21 -0.77 5.07
C TRP A 139 -8.45 -1.88 4.04
N ALA A 140 -9.64 -2.49 4.03
CA ALA A 140 -9.96 -3.55 3.07
C ALA A 140 -9.96 -3.02 1.63
N ALA A 141 -10.49 -1.81 1.40
CA ALA A 141 -10.42 -1.13 0.12
C ALA A 141 -8.97 -0.88 -0.34
N ALA A 142 -8.11 -0.43 0.58
CA ALA A 142 -6.70 -0.18 0.31
C ALA A 142 -5.94 -1.49 -0.03
N VAL A 143 -6.22 -2.57 0.71
CA VAL A 143 -5.66 -3.91 0.43
C VAL A 143 -6.09 -4.40 -0.94
N GLY A 144 -7.39 -4.33 -1.27
CA GLY A 144 -7.91 -4.78 -2.56
C GLY A 144 -7.36 -3.96 -3.74
N ASP A 145 -7.18 -2.64 -3.58
CA ASP A 145 -6.60 -1.80 -4.63
C ASP A 145 -5.15 -2.20 -4.92
N VAL A 146 -4.34 -2.37 -3.87
CA VAL A 146 -2.92 -2.75 -4.00
C VAL A 146 -2.78 -4.19 -4.54
N GLU A 147 -3.65 -5.11 -4.10
CA GLU A 147 -3.73 -6.48 -4.63
C GLU A 147 -3.99 -6.44 -6.14
N GLY A 148 -4.99 -5.67 -6.57
CA GLY A 148 -5.34 -5.52 -7.99
C GLY A 148 -4.20 -4.97 -8.84
N ILE A 149 -3.43 -4.00 -8.33
CA ILE A 149 -2.23 -3.51 -9.02
C ILE A 149 -1.18 -4.58 -9.13
N LEU A 150 -0.77 -5.20 -8.02
CA LEU A 150 0.30 -6.19 -8.05
C LEU A 150 -0.07 -7.35 -8.97
N TYR A 151 -1.34 -7.79 -8.90
CA TYR A 151 -1.90 -8.77 -9.80
C TYR A 151 -1.76 -8.38 -11.28
N GLY A 152 -2.11 -7.14 -11.61
CA GLY A 152 -2.06 -6.60 -12.97
C GLY A 152 -0.65 -6.39 -13.49
N VAL A 153 0.25 -5.84 -12.66
CA VAL A 153 1.68 -5.65 -12.94
C VAL A 153 2.36 -6.99 -13.22
N LEU A 154 2.10 -7.99 -12.38
CA LEU A 154 2.65 -9.34 -12.57
C LEU A 154 2.22 -9.96 -13.90
N ARG A 155 0.95 -9.81 -14.25
CA ARG A 155 0.36 -10.46 -15.42
C ARG A 155 0.57 -9.67 -16.72
N SER A 156 1.03 -8.41 -16.65
CA SER A 156 1.52 -7.72 -17.85
C SER A 156 2.87 -8.27 -18.34
N GLY A 157 3.60 -8.98 -17.49
CA GLY A 157 4.94 -9.49 -17.82
C GLY A 157 6.01 -8.40 -17.90
N GLU A 158 5.71 -7.19 -17.40
CA GLU A 158 6.59 -6.02 -17.49
C GLU A 158 7.44 -5.78 -16.24
N VAL A 159 7.41 -6.69 -15.26
CA VAL A 159 8.26 -6.63 -14.06
C VAL A 159 9.74 -6.65 -14.49
N GLN A 160 10.51 -5.68 -14.01
CA GLN A 160 11.89 -5.43 -14.42
C GLN A 160 12.83 -5.23 -13.23
#